data_AF-A0A7M4FDY3-F1
#
_entry.id   AF-A0A7M4FDY3-F1
#
_cell.length_a   1.000
_cell.length_b   1.000
_cell.length_c   1.000
_cell.angle_alpha   90.00
_cell.angle_beta   90.00
_cell.angle_gamma   90.00
#
_symmetry.space_group_name_H-M   'P 1'
#
loop_
_entity.id
_entity.type
_entity.pdbx_description
1 polymer ?
#
loop_
_entity_poly.entity_id
_entity_poly.type
_entity_poly.pdbx_seq_one_letter_code
_entity_poly.pdbx_strand_id
1 'polypeptide(L)'
;AASNMRPGAQPGPPGRRGLVGRGQAWRCSPGARALLPEAGRHGAALCDPDSVVLCLLAMDEEDEDDIALQIHFTLIQAFCCDNDIHILRVSGMQRLATLLGEGAQDGGEPRDLHCILVTNPHTDSWKSQGLAEVASYCEESRCNNQWVPSVALQER
;
A
#
# COMPACT_ATOMS: atom_id res chain seq x y z
N ALA A 1 -53.97 45.32 -5.56
CA ALA A 1 -54.35 44.75 -4.26
C ALA A 1 -54.10 43.25 -4.30
N ALA A 2 -53.47 42.72 -3.27
CA ALA A 2 -52.89 41.38 -3.19
C ALA A 2 -53.91 40.23 -3.30
N SER A 3 -53.46 39.06 -3.78
CA SER A 3 -53.78 37.75 -3.18
C SER A 3 -52.86 36.63 -3.68
N ASN A 4 -51.97 36.23 -2.77
CA ASN A 4 -51.28 34.95 -2.54
C ASN A 4 -51.60 33.73 -3.42
N MET A 5 -50.56 33.10 -3.98
CA MET A 5 -50.43 31.64 -4.07
C MET A 5 -48.98 31.21 -3.75
N ARG A 6 -48.85 30.19 -2.90
CA ARG A 6 -47.60 29.59 -2.39
C ARG A 6 -46.93 28.65 -3.43
N PRO A 7 -45.68 28.22 -3.19
CA PRO A 7 -44.76 27.80 -4.24
C PRO A 7 -44.93 26.33 -4.66
N GLY A 8 -44.79 26.08 -5.96
CA GLY A 8 -44.59 24.74 -6.50
C GLY A 8 -43.14 24.30 -6.31
N ALA A 9 -42.94 23.23 -5.54
CA ALA A 9 -41.65 22.58 -5.34
C ALA A 9 -41.15 21.99 -6.67
N GLN A 10 -39.91 22.32 -7.04
CA GLN A 10 -39.21 21.66 -8.14
C GLN A 10 -38.79 20.25 -7.72
N PRO A 11 -38.88 19.24 -8.61
CA PRO A 11 -38.34 17.91 -8.34
C PRO A 11 -36.81 17.96 -8.33
N GLY A 12 -36.21 17.56 -7.21
CA GLY A 12 -34.76 17.44 -7.06
C GLY A 12 -34.17 16.32 -7.93
N PRO A 13 -32.86 16.39 -8.24
CA PRO A 13 -32.18 15.36 -9.02
C PRO A 13 -32.17 14.02 -8.28
N PRO A 14 -32.13 12.89 -9.03
CA PRO A 14 -32.13 11.56 -8.44
C PRO A 14 -30.92 11.40 -7.52
N GLY A 15 -31.20 11.00 -6.28
CA GLY A 15 -30.20 10.77 -5.25
C GLY A 15 -29.10 9.84 -5.75
N ARG A 16 -27.87 10.36 -5.76
CA ARG A 16 -26.69 9.52 -5.68
C ARG A 16 -26.80 8.74 -4.38
N ARG A 17 -27.27 7.50 -4.46
CA ARG A 17 -26.92 6.47 -3.50
C ARG A 17 -25.40 6.38 -3.54
N GLY A 18 -24.74 7.17 -2.70
CA GLY A 18 -23.39 6.86 -2.29
C GLY A 18 -23.46 5.45 -1.74
N LEU A 19 -22.87 4.50 -2.46
CA LEU A 19 -22.36 3.33 -1.79
C LEU A 19 -21.38 3.89 -0.78
N VAL A 20 -21.85 3.99 0.48
CA VAL A 20 -20.94 3.98 1.60
C VAL A 20 -20.30 2.60 1.52
N GLY A 21 -19.21 2.52 0.76
CA GLY A 21 -18.27 1.44 0.92
C GLY A 21 -17.96 1.46 2.40
N ARG A 22 -18.39 0.41 3.11
CA ARG A 22 -17.89 0.13 4.44
C ARG A 22 -16.40 -0.14 4.23
N GLY A 23 -15.62 0.92 4.12
CA GLY A 23 -14.20 0.86 4.36
C GLY A 23 -14.11 0.28 5.75
N GLN A 24 -13.71 -0.98 5.84
CA GLN A 24 -13.14 -1.52 7.04
C GLN A 24 -12.04 -0.53 7.45
N ALA A 25 -12.42 0.37 8.36
CA ALA A 25 -11.50 1.15 9.13
C ALA A 25 -10.80 0.12 10.01
N TRP A 26 -9.70 -0.43 9.49
CA TRP A 26 -8.68 -1.04 10.31
C TRP A 26 -8.20 0.07 11.24
N ARG A 27 -8.86 0.18 12.39
CA ARG A 27 -8.50 1.09 13.46
C ARG A 27 -7.20 0.57 14.02
N CYS A 28 -6.08 0.92 13.39
CA CYS A 28 -4.79 0.77 14.02
C CYS A 28 -4.67 1.91 15.03
N SER A 29 -5.04 1.61 16.28
CA SER A 29 -4.66 2.41 17.42
C SER A 29 -3.13 2.48 17.47
N PRO A 30 -2.50 3.67 17.41
CA PRO A 30 -1.07 3.79 17.64
C PRO A 30 -0.80 3.37 19.09
N GLY A 31 -0.23 2.18 19.29
CA GLY A 31 0.12 1.66 20.61
C GLY A 31 -0.71 0.47 21.13
N ALA A 32 -1.57 -0.16 20.33
CA ALA A 32 -2.14 -1.44 20.71
C ALA A 32 -1.19 -2.58 20.33
N ARG A 33 -0.11 -2.76 21.11
CA ARG A 33 0.56 -4.07 21.23
C ARG A 33 -0.50 -5.03 21.77
N ALA A 34 -1.22 -5.68 20.87
CA ALA A 34 -2.06 -6.80 21.21
C ALA A 34 -1.12 -7.87 21.77
N LEU A 35 -1.11 -8.01 23.09
CA LEU A 35 -0.56 -9.17 23.78
C LEU A 35 -1.40 -10.38 23.37
N LEU A 36 -1.12 -10.93 22.18
CA LEU A 36 -1.53 -12.26 21.80
C LEU A 36 -0.43 -13.22 22.29
N PRO A 37 -0.78 -14.30 23.00
CA PRO A 37 0.19 -15.30 23.40
C PRO A 37 0.76 -15.99 22.16
N GLU A 38 2.09 -16.03 22.08
CA GLU A 38 2.88 -16.68 21.03
C GLU A 38 2.58 -18.18 20.92
N ALA A 39 1.56 -18.51 20.13
CA ALA A 39 1.36 -19.86 19.65
C ALA A 39 2.34 -20.08 18.48
N GLY A 40 3.47 -20.72 18.80
CA GLY A 40 4.55 -20.98 17.86
C GLY A 40 4.10 -21.60 16.54
N ARG A 41 4.68 -21.07 15.46
CA ARG A 41 4.69 -21.74 14.16
C ARG A 41 6.04 -21.50 13.48
N HIS A 42 6.98 -22.39 13.76
CA HIS A 42 8.08 -22.65 12.85
C HIS A 42 7.50 -23.25 11.56
N GLY A 43 7.70 -22.60 10.42
CA GLY A 43 7.41 -23.22 9.12
C GLY A 43 7.00 -22.29 7.99
N ALA A 44 7.88 -21.39 7.58
CA ALA A 44 8.15 -21.04 6.18
C ALA A 44 9.46 -20.23 6.19
N ALA A 45 10.41 -20.57 5.33
CA ALA A 45 11.66 -19.79 5.19
C ALA A 45 11.37 -18.46 4.47
N LEU A 46 10.54 -17.60 5.07
CA LEU A 46 10.65 -16.17 4.83
C LEU A 46 11.93 -15.73 5.55
N CYS A 47 12.79 -15.01 4.85
CA CYS A 47 13.86 -14.20 5.43
C CYS A 47 13.38 -13.58 6.75
N ASP A 48 14.20 -13.58 7.80
CA ASP A 48 13.83 -13.09 9.12
C ASP A 48 13.04 -11.78 8.98
N PRO A 49 11.78 -11.69 9.45
CA PRO A 49 10.95 -10.50 9.24
C PRO A 49 11.60 -9.25 9.84
N ASP A 50 12.37 -9.40 10.91
CA ASP A 50 13.20 -8.37 11.52
C ASP A 50 14.29 -7.80 10.61
N SER A 51 14.64 -8.51 9.53
CA SER A 51 15.60 -8.02 8.55
C SER A 51 14.97 -7.13 7.48
N VAL A 52 13.64 -7.15 7.32
CA VAL A 52 12.93 -6.37 6.29
C VAL A 52 12.59 -4.99 6.84
N VAL A 53 12.95 -3.95 6.10
CA VAL A 53 12.76 -2.55 6.54
C VAL A 53 11.74 -1.81 5.68
N LEU A 54 11.52 -2.25 4.44
CA LEU A 54 10.58 -1.63 3.51
C LEU A 54 10.02 -2.67 2.54
N CYS A 55 8.71 -2.60 2.30
CA CYS A 55 7.99 -3.39 1.31
C CYS A 55 7.34 -2.45 0.27
N LEU A 56 7.59 -2.73 -1.01
CA LEU A 56 7.00 -2.02 -2.14
C LEU A 56 6.00 -2.95 -2.83
N LEU A 57 4.74 -2.54 -2.91
CA LEU A 57 3.70 -3.22 -3.69
C LEU A 57 3.55 -2.50 -5.04
N ALA A 58 4.06 -3.09 -6.12
CA ALA A 58 4.01 -2.48 -7.45
C ALA A 58 2.79 -2.95 -8.24
N MET A 59 1.98 -2.00 -8.71
CA MET A 59 0.74 -2.26 -9.45
C MET A 59 0.39 -1.05 -10.28
N ASP A 60 0.12 -1.29 -11.56
CA ASP A 60 -0.44 -0.30 -12.47
C ASP A 60 -1.96 -0.52 -12.65
N GLU A 61 -2.62 0.29 -13.48
CA GLU A 61 -4.08 0.24 -13.69
C GLU A 61 -4.53 -1.13 -14.24
N GLU A 62 -3.67 -1.79 -15.02
CA GLU A 62 -3.94 -3.11 -15.63
C GLU A 62 -4.03 -4.24 -14.59
N ASP A 63 -3.37 -4.08 -13.45
CA ASP A 63 -3.27 -5.05 -12.37
C ASP A 63 -4.42 -4.91 -11.34
N GLU A 64 -5.22 -3.84 -11.42
CA GLU A 64 -6.29 -3.59 -10.45
C GLU A 64 -7.42 -4.63 -10.52
N ASP A 65 -7.62 -5.23 -11.70
CA ASP A 65 -8.63 -6.27 -11.94
C ASP A 65 -8.13 -7.69 -11.59
N ASP A 66 -6.84 -7.88 -11.25
CA ASP A 66 -6.32 -9.18 -10.85
C ASP A 66 -6.66 -9.47 -9.37
N ILE A 67 -7.73 -10.25 -9.18
CA ILE A 67 -8.20 -10.65 -7.85
C ILE A 67 -7.14 -11.44 -7.08
N ALA A 68 -6.35 -12.28 -7.75
CA ALA A 68 -5.32 -13.07 -7.08
C ALA A 68 -4.22 -12.15 -6.54
N LEU A 69 -3.83 -11.15 -7.33
CA LEU A 69 -2.88 -10.13 -6.92
C LEU A 69 -3.40 -9.26 -5.79
N GLN A 70 -4.67 -8.84 -5.84
CA GLN A 70 -5.32 -8.08 -4.77
C GLN A 70 -5.36 -8.85 -3.44
N ILE A 71 -5.62 -10.16 -3.50
CA ILE A 71 -5.55 -11.03 -2.31
C ILE A 71 -4.11 -11.07 -1.78
N HIS A 72 -3.13 -11.23 -2.66
CA HIS A 72 -1.72 -11.27 -2.27
C HIS A 72 -1.29 -9.99 -1.55
N PHE A 73 -1.67 -8.84 -2.10
CA PHE A 73 -1.39 -7.53 -1.50
C PHE A 73 -2.08 -7.33 -0.17
N THR A 74 -3.31 -7.82 -0.02
CA THR A 74 -4.04 -7.76 1.24
C THR A 74 -3.31 -8.57 2.32
N LEU A 75 -2.83 -9.77 1.99
CA LEU A 75 -2.09 -10.63 2.92
C LEU A 75 -0.74 -10.00 3.32
N ILE A 76 0.00 -9.46 2.34
CA ILE A 76 1.27 -8.78 2.60
C ILE A 76 1.06 -7.53 3.45
N GLN A 77 0.04 -6.72 3.15
CA GLN A 77 -0.28 -5.53 3.93
C GLN A 77 -0.53 -5.89 5.39
N ALA A 78 -1.35 -6.90 5.66
CA ALA A 78 -1.61 -7.35 7.02
C ALA A 78 -0.29 -7.77 7.72
N PHE A 79 0.54 -8.55 7.04
CA PHE A 79 1.83 -8.99 7.57
C PHE A 79 2.78 -7.81 7.87
N CYS A 80 2.97 -6.88 6.93
CA CYS A 80 3.85 -5.73 7.12
C CYS A 80 3.35 -4.79 8.23
N CYS A 81 2.03 -4.61 8.35
CA CYS A 81 1.45 -3.84 9.45
C CYS A 81 1.68 -4.49 10.81
N ASP A 82 1.54 -5.81 10.92
CA ASP A 82 1.73 -6.54 12.18
C ASP A 82 3.21 -6.59 12.62
N ASN A 83 4.14 -6.50 11.68
CA ASN A 83 5.59 -6.55 11.93
C ASN A 83 6.28 -5.16 11.88
N ASP A 84 5.52 -4.06 11.90
CA ASP A 84 6.04 -2.69 11.82
C ASP A 84 6.94 -2.39 10.59
N ILE A 85 6.77 -3.15 9.51
CA ILE A 85 7.51 -2.95 8.25
C ILE A 85 6.89 -1.75 7.51
N HIS A 86 7.72 -0.81 7.04
CA HIS A 86 7.23 0.26 6.17
C HIS A 86 6.71 -0.34 4.87
N ILE A 87 5.50 0.02 4.47
CA ILE A 87 4.86 -0.48 3.26
C ILE A 87 4.30 0.67 2.44
N LEU A 88 4.46 0.62 1.12
CA LEU A 88 3.87 1.59 0.20
C LEU A 88 3.53 0.94 -1.15
N ARG A 89 2.52 1.50 -1.83
CA ARG A 89 2.15 1.14 -3.20
C ARG A 89 2.95 1.99 -4.18
N VAL A 90 3.41 1.37 -5.27
CA VAL A 90 4.15 2.03 -6.34
C VAL A 90 3.44 1.81 -7.67
N SER A 91 3.29 2.87 -8.45
CA SER A 91 2.89 2.79 -9.87
C SER A 91 4.03 3.24 -10.79
N GLY A 92 3.95 2.85 -12.06
CA GLY A 92 5.01 3.02 -13.06
C GLY A 92 5.96 1.82 -13.10
N MET A 93 5.42 0.60 -13.27
CA MET A 93 6.19 -0.65 -13.25
C MET A 93 7.27 -0.70 -14.33
N GLN A 94 7.04 -0.10 -15.49
CA GLN A 94 8.07 0.00 -16.54
C GLN A 94 9.34 0.72 -16.05
N ARG A 95 9.15 1.80 -15.29
CA ARG A 95 10.26 2.54 -14.70
C ARG A 95 10.89 1.76 -13.55
N LEU A 96 10.09 1.07 -12.74
CA LEU A 96 10.58 0.22 -11.67
C LEU A 96 11.51 -0.88 -12.21
N ALA A 97 11.09 -1.59 -13.26
CA ALA A 97 11.92 -2.60 -13.94
C ALA A 97 13.24 -2.00 -14.46
N THR A 98 13.18 -0.80 -15.03
CA THR A 98 14.39 -0.08 -15.48
C THR A 98 15.34 0.24 -14.32
N LEU A 99 14.81 0.69 -13.17
CA LEU A 99 15.59 1.01 -11.97
C LEU A 99 16.24 -0.23 -11.34
N LEU A 100 15.57 -1.38 -11.41
CA LEU A 100 16.08 -2.66 -10.92
C LEU A 100 17.13 -3.29 -11.86
N GLY A 101 17.41 -2.67 -13.02
CA GLY A 101 18.40 -3.14 -13.98
C GLY A 101 17.91 -4.25 -14.89
N GLU A 102 16.59 -4.43 -15.00
CA GLU A 102 15.98 -5.50 -15.82
C GLU A 102 15.82 -5.10 -17.29
N GLY A 103 16.21 -3.87 -17.65
CA GLY A 103 16.02 -3.30 -18.98
C GLY A 103 16.92 -3.80 -20.11
N ALA A 104 17.65 -4.93 -20.00
CA ALA A 104 18.56 -5.34 -21.09
C ALA A 104 19.03 -6.81 -21.14
N GLN A 105 18.38 -7.79 -20.50
CA GLN A 105 18.84 -9.20 -20.59
C GLN A 105 17.74 -10.18 -21.04
N ASP A 106 17.83 -10.50 -22.33
CA ASP A 106 17.72 -11.83 -22.92
C ASP A 106 16.49 -12.68 -22.56
N GLY A 107 15.45 -12.59 -23.41
CA GLY A 107 14.55 -13.71 -23.77
C GLY A 107 13.82 -14.49 -22.67
N GLY A 108 13.86 -14.04 -21.42
CA GLY A 108 13.22 -14.69 -20.27
C GLY A 108 11.79 -14.20 -20.05
N GLU A 109 10.98 -15.05 -19.42
CA GLU A 109 9.62 -14.72 -18.97
C GLU A 109 9.60 -13.40 -18.19
N PRO A 110 8.53 -12.58 -18.33
CA PRO A 110 8.36 -11.36 -17.55
C PRO A 110 8.47 -11.69 -16.06
N ARG A 111 9.36 -11.01 -15.33
CA ARG A 111 9.50 -11.21 -13.89
C ARG A 111 8.34 -10.53 -13.17
N ASP A 112 7.76 -11.23 -12.20
CA ASP A 112 6.73 -10.70 -11.32
C ASP A 112 7.35 -9.65 -10.37
N LEU A 113 7.23 -8.36 -10.71
CA LEU A 113 7.78 -7.25 -9.93
C LEU A 113 6.77 -6.63 -8.96
N HIS A 114 5.72 -7.36 -8.62
CA HIS A 114 4.61 -6.84 -7.83
C HIS A 114 4.92 -6.67 -6.34
N CYS A 115 5.99 -7.29 -5.83
CA CYS A 115 6.41 -7.15 -4.44
C CYS A 115 7.94 -7.12 -4.32
N ILE A 116 8.49 -6.03 -3.80
CA ILE A 116 9.92 -5.87 -3.54
C ILE A 116 10.14 -5.64 -2.06
N LEU A 117 11.02 -6.44 -1.47
CA LEU A 117 11.44 -6.33 -0.07
C LEU A 117 12.84 -5.76 0.00
N VAL A 118 13.00 -4.65 0.72
CA VAL A 118 14.30 -4.11 1.08
C VAL A 118 14.66 -4.65 2.45
N THR A 119 15.79 -5.35 2.51
CA THR A 119 16.34 -5.89 3.76
C THR A 119 17.52 -5.06 4.25
N ASN A 120 17.77 -5.11 5.55
CA ASN A 120 18.91 -4.57 6.24
C ASN A 120 20.11 -5.53 6.04
N PRO A 121 21.07 -5.26 5.12
CA PRO A 121 22.34 -5.95 5.17
C PRO A 121 22.97 -5.58 6.51
N HIS A 122 23.55 -6.54 7.25
CA HIS A 122 24.01 -6.37 8.65
C HIS A 122 25.17 -5.37 8.86
N THR A 123 25.35 -4.44 7.92
CA THR A 123 26.30 -3.34 7.82
C THR A 123 25.51 -2.04 7.65
N ASP A 124 25.84 -0.95 8.35
CA ASP A 124 25.14 0.36 8.26
C ASP A 124 25.09 1.02 6.85
N SER A 125 25.64 0.36 5.83
CA SER A 125 25.71 0.79 4.44
C SER A 125 24.36 1.04 3.75
N TRP A 126 23.24 0.58 4.30
CA TRP A 126 21.89 0.75 3.72
C TRP A 126 21.16 2.01 4.19
N LYS A 127 21.70 2.72 5.20
CA LYS A 127 21.13 3.98 5.73
C LYS A 127 21.35 5.14 4.75
N SER A 128 20.73 5.03 3.58
CA SER A 128 20.67 6.12 2.62
C SER A 128 19.66 7.17 3.09
N GLN A 129 19.92 8.45 2.77
CA GLN A 129 18.99 9.54 3.04
C GLN A 129 17.60 9.24 2.44
N GLY A 130 17.57 8.73 1.20
CA GLY A 130 16.30 8.43 0.52
C GLY A 130 15.45 7.38 1.25
N LEU A 131 16.07 6.36 1.86
CA LEU A 131 15.32 5.36 2.62
C LEU A 131 14.75 5.94 3.92
N ALA A 132 15.50 6.82 4.59
CA ALA A 132 15.00 7.55 5.76
C ALA A 132 13.83 8.48 5.40
N GLU A 133 13.88 9.15 4.25
CA GLU A 133 12.77 9.98 3.74
C GLU A 133 11.53 9.14 3.45
N VAL A 134 11.68 7.97 2.83
CA VAL A 134 10.57 7.04 2.57
C VAL A 134 9.97 6.52 3.88
N ALA A 135 10.80 6.17 4.86
CA ALA A 135 10.33 5.75 6.18
C ALA A 135 9.50 6.86 6.86
N SER A 136 10.02 8.09 6.89
CA SER A 136 9.32 9.26 7.43
C SER A 136 8.01 9.53 6.70
N TYR A 137 7.98 9.38 5.38
CA TYR A 137 6.76 9.52 4.58
C TYR A 137 5.71 8.48 4.97
N CYS A 138 6.10 7.21 5.12
CA CYS A 138 5.21 6.16 5.61
C CYS A 138 4.66 6.46 7.02
N GLU A 139 5.49 6.98 7.93
CA GLU A 139 5.06 7.36 9.28
C GLU A 139 4.07 8.53 9.29
N GLU A 140 4.34 9.57 8.51
CA GLU A 140 3.43 10.72 8.35
C GLU A 140 2.10 10.28 7.75
N SER A 141 2.12 9.45 6.70
CA SER A 141 0.92 8.90 6.08
C SER A 141 0.09 8.08 7.07
N ARG A 142 0.71 7.26 7.93
CA ARG A 142 0.01 6.53 9.00
C ARG A 142 -0.67 7.49 9.98
N CYS A 143 -0.02 8.60 10.35
CA CYS A 143 -0.63 9.63 11.20
C CYS A 143 -1.86 10.28 10.54
N ASN A 144 -1.90 10.31 9.21
CA ASN A 144 -3.02 10.82 8.43
C ASN A 144 -4.05 9.74 8.04
N ASN A 145 -4.03 8.56 8.68
CA ASN A 145 -4.91 7.42 8.40
C ASN A 145 -4.72 6.79 7.00
N GLN A 146 -3.58 7.01 6.36
CA GLN A 146 -3.18 6.38 5.11
C GLN A 146 -2.16 5.27 5.41
N TRP A 147 -2.66 4.06 5.68
CA TRP A 147 -1.85 2.91 6.11
C TRP A 147 -0.87 2.39 5.07
N VAL A 148 -1.25 2.51 3.80
CA VAL A 148 -0.40 2.16 2.65
C VAL A 148 -0.38 3.37 1.72
N PRO A 149 0.60 4.28 1.87
CA PRO A 149 0.74 5.41 0.95
C PRO A 149 1.08 4.94 -0.46
N SER A 150 0.80 5.78 -1.46
CA SER A 150 1.05 5.48 -2.87
C SER A 150 2.00 6.49 -3.50
N VAL A 151 3.00 6.01 -4.25
CA VAL A 151 3.98 6.84 -4.97
C VAL A 151 4.01 6.45 -6.45
N ALA A 152 3.91 7.44 -7.34
CA ALA A 152 4.02 7.22 -8.79
C ALA A 152 5.44 7.55 -9.27
N LEU A 153 6.13 6.58 -9.87
CA LEU A 153 7.47 6.75 -10.41
C LEU A 153 7.42 7.60 -11.69
N GLN A 154 8.01 8.80 -11.66
CA GLN A 154 8.04 9.72 -12.80
C GLN A 154 9.16 9.37 -13.78
N GLU A 155 8.87 9.29 -15.08
CA GLU A 155 9.88 9.18 -16.14
C GLU A 155 10.90 10.34 -16.07
N ARG A 156 12.17 10.07 -16.40
CA ARG A 156 13.26 11.04 -16.30
C ARG A 156 13.46 11.82 -17.60
#